data_AF-A0A820JME7-F1
#
_entry.id   AF-A0A820JME7-F1
#
_cell.length_a   1.000
_cell.length_b   1.000
_cell.length_c   1.000
_cell.angle_alpha   90.00
_cell.angle_beta   90.00
_cell.angle_gamma   90.00
#
_symmetry.space_group_name_H-M   'P 1'
#
loop_
_entity.id
_entity.type
_entity.pdbx_description
1 polymer ?
#
loop_
_entity_poly.entity_id
_entity_poly.type
_entity_poly.pdbx_seq_one_letter_code
_entity_poly.pdbx_strand_id
1 'polypeptide(L)'
;QIFLQIKELSMNKTKSYFSYYRHRWGLLIFSIAGVYLYIYCIVPRVNSGTSKLSATDDFFLPRSLQCSHKNRTRLESGRLHLARSRVIICGMIRDHEMQIPRIRQQIEEITRLFADYVIIIVENDSEDGTRRELIRWAQDQKVAGRIHVIGCGNKVNDDRPCNLSLARTAADHPPDL
;
A
#
# COMPACT_ATOMS: atom_id res chain seq x y z
N GLN A 1 15.15 8.55 11.96
CA GLN A 1 13.82 9.18 12.19
C GLN A 1 12.77 8.37 11.44
N ILE A 2 11.59 8.11 12.02
CA ILE A 2 10.48 7.42 11.34
C ILE A 2 9.30 8.38 11.24
N PHE A 3 8.84 8.65 10.02
CA PHE A 3 7.60 9.38 9.77
C PHE A 3 6.67 8.48 8.98
N LEU A 4 5.42 8.30 9.41
CA LEU A 4 4.42 7.48 8.72
C LEU A 4 3.14 8.28 8.50
N GLN A 5 2.64 8.28 7.27
CA GLN A 5 1.42 8.94 6.88
C GLN A 5 0.52 7.97 6.10
N ILE A 6 -0.72 7.82 6.54
CA ILE A 6 -1.73 7.00 5.86
C ILE A 6 -2.67 7.93 5.12
N LYS A 7 -2.83 7.72 3.80
CA LYS A 7 -3.74 8.52 2.97
C LYS A 7 -4.76 7.61 2.29
N GLU A 8 -6.03 7.93 2.50
CA GLU A 8 -7.14 7.25 1.82
C GLU A 8 -7.28 7.75 0.38
N LEU A 9 -7.44 6.81 -0.56
CA LEU A 9 -7.75 7.11 -1.95
C LEU A 9 -9.27 7.20 -2.12
N SER A 10 -9.82 8.41 -2.00
CA SER A 10 -11.22 8.66 -2.33
C SER A 10 -11.42 8.72 -3.85
N MET A 11 -12.09 7.72 -4.43
CA MET A 11 -12.41 7.68 -5.86
C MET A 11 -13.52 8.68 -6.29
N ASN A 12 -14.01 9.56 -5.39
CA ASN A 12 -15.07 10.51 -5.74
C ASN A 12 -14.63 11.68 -6.63
N LYS A 13 -13.33 11.83 -6.95
CA LYS A 13 -12.82 12.93 -7.80
C LYS A 13 -12.47 12.56 -9.26
N THR A 14 -12.65 11.32 -9.70
CA THR A 14 -12.22 10.87 -11.05
C THR A 14 -13.36 10.66 -12.06
N LYS A 15 -14.56 11.19 -11.83
CA LYS A 15 -15.64 11.13 -12.84
C LYS A 15 -15.44 12.08 -14.04
N SER A 16 -14.48 13.00 -14.01
CA SER A 16 -14.38 14.06 -15.03
C SER A 16 -13.39 13.81 -16.19
N TYR A 17 -12.63 12.71 -16.20
CA TYR A 17 -11.64 12.43 -17.27
C TYR A 17 -12.09 11.38 -18.30
N PHE A 18 -13.23 10.71 -18.07
CA PHE A 18 -13.65 9.59 -18.92
C PHE A 18 -14.49 9.98 -20.15
N SER A 19 -14.77 11.27 -20.35
CA SER A 19 -15.63 11.75 -21.46
C SER A 19 -14.89 11.96 -22.80
N TYR A 20 -13.55 12.00 -22.81
CA TYR A 20 -12.78 12.37 -24.01
C TYR A 20 -12.33 11.20 -24.90
N TYR A 21 -12.36 9.95 -24.42
CA TYR A 21 -11.81 8.79 -25.15
C TYR A 21 -12.84 7.87 -25.84
N ARG A 22 -14.12 8.27 -25.87
CA ARG A 22 -15.25 7.38 -26.18
C ARG A 22 -15.40 6.95 -27.66
N HIS A 23 -14.73 7.59 -28.63
CA HIS A 23 -15.01 7.31 -30.05
C HIS A 23 -13.93 6.56 -30.85
N ARG A 24 -12.69 6.40 -30.35
CA ARG A 24 -11.62 5.69 -31.09
C ARG A 24 -11.30 4.27 -30.59
N TRP A 25 -11.71 3.90 -29.38
CA TRP A 25 -11.42 2.58 -28.79
C TRP A 25 -12.51 1.53 -29.00
N GLY A 26 -13.69 1.92 -29.50
CA GLY A 26 -14.80 0.99 -29.68
C GLY A 26 -14.43 -0.22 -30.54
N LEU A 27 -13.75 -0.01 -31.66
CA LEU A 27 -13.35 -1.09 -32.58
C LEU A 27 -12.27 -2.02 -32.00
N LEU A 28 -11.38 -1.50 -31.15
CA LEU A 28 -10.29 -2.27 -30.54
C LEU A 28 -10.79 -3.08 -29.33
N ILE A 29 -11.81 -2.59 -28.64
CA ILE A 29 -12.50 -3.32 -27.56
C ILE A 29 -13.32 -4.49 -28.14
N PHE A 30 -13.99 -4.32 -29.29
CA PHE A 30 -14.73 -5.42 -29.91
C PHE A 30 -13.83 -6.56 -30.39
N SER A 31 -12.64 -6.26 -30.95
CA SER A 31 -11.70 -7.31 -31.38
C SER A 31 -11.09 -8.05 -30.19
N ILE A 32 -10.71 -7.35 -29.11
CA ILE A 32 -10.20 -7.98 -27.89
C ILE A 32 -11.29 -8.78 -27.18
N ALA A 33 -12.53 -8.28 -27.12
CA ALA A 33 -13.65 -9.02 -26.53
C ALA A 33 -13.97 -10.30 -27.30
N GLY A 34 -13.88 -10.28 -28.64
CA GLY A 34 -14.04 -11.47 -29.48
C GLY A 34 -12.97 -12.53 -29.20
N VAL A 35 -11.70 -12.13 -29.10
CA VAL A 35 -10.59 -13.03 -28.74
C VAL A 35 -10.73 -13.55 -27.32
N TYR A 36 -11.15 -12.69 -26.37
CA TYR A 36 -11.35 -13.07 -24.98
C TYR A 36 -12.49 -14.09 -24.82
N LEU A 37 -13.62 -13.89 -25.51
CA LEU A 37 -14.72 -14.86 -25.55
C LEU A 37 -14.29 -16.19 -26.19
N TYR A 38 -13.51 -16.14 -27.27
CA TYR A 38 -12.99 -17.35 -27.92
C TYR A 38 -12.10 -18.16 -26.96
N ILE A 39 -11.21 -17.52 -26.21
CA ILE A 39 -10.38 -18.17 -25.18
C ILE A 39 -11.24 -18.71 -24.03
N TYR A 40 -12.23 -17.96 -23.57
CA TYR A 40 -13.13 -18.38 -22.48
C TYR A 40 -14.06 -19.54 -22.84
N CYS A 41 -14.38 -19.73 -24.13
CA CYS A 41 -15.20 -20.84 -24.61
C CYS A 41 -14.39 -22.13 -24.82
N ILE A 42 -13.09 -22.06 -25.09
CA ILE A 42 -12.25 -23.24 -25.38
C ILE A 42 -11.56 -23.77 -24.13
N VAL A 43 -11.25 -22.91 -23.14
CA VAL A 43 -10.59 -23.35 -21.90
C VAL A 43 -11.64 -23.68 -20.83
N PRO A 44 -11.79 -24.94 -20.40
CA PRO A 44 -12.69 -25.28 -19.30
C PRO A 44 -12.28 -24.53 -18.04
N ARG A 45 -13.24 -23.82 -17.46
CA ARG A 45 -13.11 -22.98 -16.27
C ARG A 45 -12.79 -23.86 -15.07
N VAL A 46 -11.56 -23.80 -14.57
CA VAL A 46 -11.26 -24.23 -13.20
C VAL A 46 -12.05 -23.30 -12.27
N ASN A 47 -12.97 -23.88 -11.51
CA ASN A 47 -13.84 -23.17 -10.57
C ASN A 47 -13.00 -22.37 -9.55
N SER A 48 -12.84 -21.07 -9.78
CA SER A 48 -12.53 -20.14 -8.71
C SER A 48 -13.81 -19.92 -7.92
N GLY A 49 -13.98 -20.71 -6.86
CA GLY A 49 -15.05 -20.52 -5.90
C GLY A 49 -15.11 -19.07 -5.45
N THR A 50 -16.23 -18.41 -5.68
CA THR A 50 -16.55 -17.17 -4.99
C THR A 50 -16.71 -17.52 -3.52
N SER A 51 -15.64 -17.36 -2.74
CA SER A 51 -15.74 -17.36 -1.29
C SER A 51 -16.71 -16.24 -0.92
N LYS A 52 -17.92 -16.61 -0.52
CA LYS A 52 -18.76 -15.73 0.27
C LYS A 52 -17.92 -15.36 1.49
N LEU A 53 -17.37 -14.16 1.51
CA LEU A 53 -16.70 -13.63 2.69
C LEU A 53 -17.83 -13.41 3.72
N SER A 54 -18.15 -14.46 4.47
CA SER A 54 -19.00 -14.39 5.64
C SER A 54 -18.30 -13.44 6.61
N ALA A 55 -18.96 -12.36 6.99
CA ALA A 55 -18.44 -11.31 7.87
C ALA A 55 -18.22 -11.79 9.32
N THR A 56 -17.96 -13.08 9.53
CA THR A 56 -17.82 -13.76 10.81
C THR A 56 -16.50 -14.49 10.95
N ASP A 57 -15.64 -14.51 9.94
CA ASP A 57 -14.29 -15.04 10.12
C ASP A 57 -13.49 -14.05 10.98
N ASP A 58 -13.04 -14.53 12.14
CA ASP A 58 -12.42 -13.81 13.24
C ASP A 58 -11.27 -12.90 12.78
N PHE A 59 -11.63 -11.70 12.33
CA PHE A 59 -10.69 -10.64 12.05
C PHE A 59 -10.16 -10.15 13.40
N PHE A 60 -9.05 -10.74 13.85
CA PHE A 60 -8.35 -10.35 15.06
C PHE A 60 -7.96 -8.87 14.92
N LEU A 61 -8.75 -7.99 15.54
CA LEU A 61 -8.46 -6.57 15.53
C LEU A 61 -7.12 -6.38 16.26
N PRO A 62 -6.17 -5.63 15.68
CA PRO A 62 -5.01 -5.21 16.45
C PRO A 62 -5.49 -4.58 17.75
N ARG A 63 -4.84 -4.90 18.88
CA ARG A 63 -5.27 -4.48 20.23
C ARG A 63 -5.52 -2.98 20.34
N SER A 64 -4.88 -2.18 19.49
CA SER A 64 -5.06 -0.73 19.37
C SER A 64 -6.46 -0.27 18.95
N LEU A 65 -7.30 -1.14 18.39
CA LEU A 65 -8.68 -0.81 17.98
C LEU A 65 -9.76 -1.31 18.95
N GLN A 66 -9.37 -1.82 20.12
CA GLN A 66 -10.30 -2.23 21.16
C GLN A 66 -10.77 -1.00 21.96
N CYS A 67 -11.77 -0.29 21.45
CA CYS A 67 -12.36 0.85 22.17
C CYS A 67 -13.39 0.39 23.21
N SER A 68 -13.34 0.98 24.41
CA SER A 68 -14.38 0.82 25.43
C SER A 68 -15.74 1.29 24.85
N HIS A 69 -16.65 0.33 24.81
CA HIS A 69 -17.78 0.24 23.89
C HIS A 69 -18.94 1.22 24.22
N LYS A 70 -18.88 2.47 23.74
CA LYS A 70 -20.06 3.36 23.78
C LYS A 70 -20.69 3.66 22.42
N ASN A 71 -20.08 3.21 21.31
CA ASN A 71 -20.55 3.58 19.97
C ASN A 71 -20.36 2.46 18.93
N ARG A 72 -21.02 1.31 19.16
CA ARG A 72 -20.87 0.11 18.31
C ARG A 72 -21.22 0.37 16.84
N THR A 73 -22.27 1.14 16.57
CA THR A 73 -22.69 1.49 15.21
C THR A 73 -21.62 2.27 14.45
N ARG A 74 -20.90 3.19 15.12
CA ARG A 74 -19.78 3.92 14.50
C ARG A 74 -18.60 3.01 14.22
N LEU A 75 -18.30 2.06 15.11
CA LEU A 75 -17.25 1.07 14.89
C LEU A 75 -17.59 0.16 13.70
N GLU A 76 -18.82 -0.37 13.64
CA GLU A 76 -19.29 -1.19 12.51
C GLU A 76 -19.24 -0.41 11.19
N SER A 77 -19.73 0.84 11.18
CA SER A 77 -19.65 1.71 10.01
C SER A 77 -18.20 1.98 9.57
N GLY A 78 -17.30 2.25 10.53
CA GLY A 78 -15.88 2.43 10.26
C GLY A 78 -15.24 1.16 9.68
N ARG A 79 -15.57 -0.03 10.22
CA ARG A 79 -15.07 -1.31 9.68
C ARG A 79 -15.53 -1.56 8.25
N LEU A 80 -16.81 -1.30 7.97
CA LEU A 80 -17.36 -1.43 6.62
C LEU A 80 -16.74 -0.43 5.65
N HIS A 81 -16.43 0.79 6.13
CA HIS A 81 -15.72 1.81 5.35
C HIS A 81 -14.31 1.34 5.01
N LEU A 82 -13.49 1.00 6.02
CA LEU A 82 -12.12 0.52 5.82
C LEU A 82 -12.06 -0.67 4.87
N ALA A 83 -12.92 -1.67 5.06
CA ALA A 83 -12.98 -2.88 4.23
C ALA A 83 -13.34 -2.61 2.75
N ARG A 84 -13.77 -1.40 2.41
CA ARG A 84 -14.05 -0.94 1.04
C ARG A 84 -13.07 0.13 0.55
N SER A 85 -12.27 0.69 1.45
CA SER A 85 -11.30 1.74 1.15
C SER A 85 -9.99 1.18 0.64
N ARG A 86 -9.31 1.97 -0.19
CA ARG A 86 -7.95 1.71 -0.68
C ARG A 86 -7.03 2.78 -0.13
N VAL A 87 -5.83 2.40 0.29
CA VAL A 87 -4.90 3.34 0.95
C VAL A 87 -3.51 3.33 0.32
N ILE A 88 -2.84 4.46 0.43
CA ILE A 88 -1.39 4.54 0.26
C ILE A 88 -0.80 4.90 1.62
N ILE A 89 0.14 4.08 2.09
CA ILE A 89 0.89 4.32 3.31
C ILE A 89 2.27 4.81 2.89
N CYS A 90 2.59 6.05 3.19
CA CYS A 90 3.89 6.63 2.91
C CYS A 90 4.68 6.74 4.20
N GLY A 91 5.99 6.49 4.16
CA GLY A 91 6.85 6.78 5.28
C GLY A 91 8.27 7.15 4.88
N MET A 92 8.96 7.84 5.79
CA MET A 92 10.40 8.11 5.69
C MET A 92 11.10 7.36 6.81
N ILE A 93 12.17 6.65 6.48
CA ILE A 93 12.95 5.84 7.43
C ILE A 93 14.43 6.07 7.18
N ARG A 94 15.19 6.30 8.26
CA ARG A 94 16.65 6.39 8.26
C ARG A 94 17.23 5.87 9.57
N ASP A 95 18.27 5.04 9.51
CA ASP A 95 19.02 4.48 10.65
C ASP A 95 18.14 3.70 11.66
N HIS A 96 17.34 2.76 11.15
CA HIS A 96 16.36 1.99 11.91
C HIS A 96 16.32 0.49 11.57
N GLU A 97 17.45 -0.13 11.24
CA GLU A 97 17.55 -1.57 10.87
C GLU A 97 16.81 -2.46 11.87
N MET A 98 17.04 -2.24 13.16
CA MET A 98 16.49 -3.06 14.24
C MET A 98 14.97 -2.90 14.43
N GLN A 99 14.38 -1.79 13.99
CA GLN A 99 12.95 -1.52 14.16
C GLN A 99 12.12 -2.01 12.96
N ILE A 100 12.73 -2.26 11.80
CA ILE A 100 12.02 -2.69 10.58
C ILE A 100 11.13 -3.91 10.81
N PRO A 101 11.55 -5.00 11.48
CA PRO A 101 10.68 -6.16 11.70
C PRO A 101 9.39 -5.82 12.46
N ARG A 102 9.49 -4.93 13.47
CA ARG A 102 8.33 -4.47 14.25
C ARG A 102 7.43 -3.57 13.40
N ILE A 103 8.01 -2.62 12.67
CA ILE A 103 7.27 -1.71 11.77
C ILE A 103 6.51 -2.52 10.72
N ARG A 104 7.19 -3.50 10.12
CA ARG A 104 6.62 -4.45 9.17
C ARG A 104 5.38 -5.13 9.75
N GLN A 105 5.48 -5.73 10.93
CA GLN A 105 4.34 -6.39 11.56
C GLN A 105 3.16 -5.43 11.77
N GLN A 106 3.42 -4.24 12.29
CA GLN A 106 2.37 -3.24 12.55
C GLN A 106 1.68 -2.76 11.27
N ILE A 107 2.45 -2.52 10.20
CA ILE A 107 1.90 -2.11 8.91
C ILE A 107 1.10 -3.26 8.27
N GLU A 108 1.60 -4.49 8.33
CA GLU A 108 0.87 -5.66 7.84
C GLU A 108 -0.45 -5.89 8.59
N GLU A 109 -0.51 -5.62 9.91
CA GLU A 109 -1.75 -5.69 10.69
C GLU A 109 -2.76 -4.60 10.26
N ILE A 110 -2.28 -3.37 10.06
CA ILE A 110 -3.13 -2.25 9.65
C ILE A 110 -3.66 -2.44 8.23
N THR A 111 -2.82 -2.89 7.30
CA THR A 111 -3.19 -3.04 5.88
C THR A 111 -4.27 -4.08 5.65
N ARG A 112 -4.40 -5.09 6.52
CA ARG A 112 -5.49 -6.08 6.47
C ARG A 112 -6.87 -5.46 6.65
N LEU A 113 -6.97 -4.26 7.24
CA LEU A 113 -8.24 -3.57 7.44
C LEU A 113 -8.80 -2.98 6.14
N PHE A 114 -7.97 -2.83 5.10
CA PHE A 114 -8.32 -2.15 3.87
C PHE A 114 -8.55 -3.13 2.71
N ALA A 115 -9.38 -2.74 1.74
CA ALA A 115 -9.63 -3.55 0.55
C ALA A 115 -8.35 -3.73 -0.30
N ASP A 116 -7.52 -2.68 -0.35
CA ASP A 116 -6.27 -2.67 -1.09
C ASP A 116 -5.30 -1.63 -0.51
N TYR A 117 -4.01 -1.85 -0.71
CA TYR A 117 -2.98 -0.96 -0.18
C TYR A 117 -1.71 -0.95 -1.02
N VAL A 118 -1.02 0.19 -0.97
CA VAL A 118 0.35 0.35 -1.45
C VAL A 118 1.17 1.02 -0.35
N ILE A 119 2.40 0.56 -0.16
CA ILE A 119 3.35 1.13 0.81
C ILE A 119 4.48 1.79 0.04
N ILE A 120 4.76 3.05 0.34
CA ILE A 120 5.86 3.82 -0.23
C ILE A 120 6.79 4.22 0.90
N ILE A 121 8.04 3.77 0.86
CA ILE A 121 9.03 4.07 1.88
C ILE A 121 10.13 4.87 1.21
N VAL A 122 10.36 6.09 1.67
CA VAL A 122 11.51 6.88 1.28
C VAL A 122 12.62 6.59 2.28
N GLU A 123 13.73 6.06 1.78
CA GLU A 123 14.95 5.86 2.54
C GLU A 123 16.05 6.71 1.90
N ASN A 124 16.77 7.43 2.74
CA ASN A 124 17.91 8.25 2.36
C ASN A 124 18.98 8.11 3.44
N ASP A 125 20.24 8.13 3.01
CA ASP A 125 21.42 8.34 3.85
C ASP A 125 21.52 7.46 5.10
N SER A 126 20.97 6.25 5.10
CA SER A 126 21.16 5.33 6.23
C SER A 126 22.60 4.79 6.26
N GLU A 127 23.21 4.79 7.44
CA GLU A 127 24.55 4.26 7.69
C GLU A 127 24.54 2.81 8.24
N ASP A 128 23.34 2.28 8.54
CA ASP A 128 23.11 0.92 9.01
C ASP A 128 22.51 -0.01 7.91
N GLY A 129 22.03 -1.20 8.28
CA GLY A 129 21.39 -2.12 7.34
C GLY A 129 19.94 -1.79 6.98
N THR A 130 19.41 -0.59 7.29
CA THR A 130 18.01 -0.19 7.02
C THR A 130 17.61 -0.47 5.57
N ARG A 131 18.43 -0.03 4.60
CA ARG A 131 18.19 -0.23 3.16
C ARG A 131 17.95 -1.70 2.84
N ARG A 132 18.87 -2.56 3.28
CA ARG A 132 18.86 -4.00 2.99
C ARG A 132 17.62 -4.67 3.56
N GLU A 133 17.23 -4.34 4.79
CA GLU A 133 16.04 -4.91 5.41
C GLU A 133 14.74 -4.41 4.76
N LEU A 134 14.69 -3.15 4.31
CA LEU A 134 13.56 -2.62 3.53
C LEU A 134 13.40 -3.32 2.17
N ILE A 135 14.51 -3.54 1.45
CA ILE A 135 14.48 -4.26 0.17
C ILE A 135 14.05 -5.72 0.38
N ARG A 136 14.61 -6.37 1.42
CA ARG A 136 14.23 -7.74 1.79
C ARG A 136 12.74 -7.85 2.09
N TRP A 137 12.18 -6.85 2.79
CA TRP A 137 10.75 -6.78 3.03
C TRP A 137 9.94 -6.60 1.73
N ALA A 138 10.36 -5.71 0.83
CA ALA A 138 9.68 -5.47 -0.44
C ALA A 138 9.69 -6.68 -1.40
N GLN A 139 10.67 -7.57 -1.26
CA GLN A 139 10.82 -8.80 -2.04
C GLN A 139 10.09 -10.00 -1.45
N ASP A 140 9.52 -9.89 -0.24
CA ASP A 140 8.77 -10.98 0.37
C ASP A 140 7.55 -11.34 -0.49
N GLN A 141 7.39 -12.64 -0.79
CA GLN A 141 6.36 -13.16 -1.68
C GLN A 141 4.94 -12.73 -1.29
N LYS A 142 4.67 -12.50 0.00
CA LYS A 142 3.34 -12.09 0.50
C LYS A 142 2.95 -10.67 0.12
N VAL A 143 3.94 -9.80 -0.12
CA VAL A 143 3.76 -8.35 -0.33
C VAL A 143 4.46 -7.85 -1.60
N ALA A 144 5.02 -8.76 -2.39
CA ALA A 144 5.72 -8.46 -3.64
C ALA A 144 4.85 -7.58 -4.55
N GLY A 145 5.42 -6.46 -4.98
CA GLY A 145 4.74 -5.47 -5.82
C GLY A 145 3.82 -4.48 -5.07
N ARG A 146 3.67 -4.59 -3.75
CA ARG A 146 2.91 -3.63 -2.92
C ARG A 146 3.78 -2.64 -2.16
N ILE A 147 5.07 -2.92 -2.03
CA ILE A 147 6.03 -2.08 -1.31
C ILE A 147 7.02 -1.48 -2.30
N HIS A 148 7.14 -0.16 -2.24
CA HIS A 148 8.03 0.63 -3.06
C HIS A 148 9.00 1.40 -2.16
N VAL A 149 10.23 0.94 -2.11
CA VAL A 149 11.35 1.64 -1.47
C VAL A 149 11.95 2.59 -2.50
N ILE A 150 11.85 3.89 -2.21
CA ILE A 150 12.32 4.99 -3.03
C ILE A 150 13.53 5.60 -2.34
N GLY A 151 14.56 5.89 -3.13
CA GLY A 151 15.74 6.64 -2.70
C GLY A 151 16.53 7.03 -3.93
N CYS A 152 17.82 6.73 -3.94
CA CYS A 152 18.73 7.09 -5.00
C CYS A 152 18.71 6.03 -6.10
N GLY A 153 18.61 6.47 -7.34
CA GLY A 153 18.61 5.62 -8.51
C GLY A 153 17.32 5.69 -9.33
N ASN A 154 17.36 5.07 -10.49
CA ASN A 154 16.25 5.06 -11.46
C ASN A 154 15.32 3.86 -11.30
N LYS A 155 15.52 3.06 -10.25
CA LYS A 155 14.80 1.82 -9.98
C LYS A 155 14.19 1.84 -8.60
N VAL A 156 12.94 1.44 -8.51
CA VAL A 156 12.27 1.18 -7.23
C VAL A 156 12.83 -0.11 -6.64
N ASN A 157 12.97 -0.17 -5.32
CA ASN A 157 13.53 -1.31 -4.60
C ASN A 157 14.99 -1.62 -4.96
N ASP A 158 15.79 -0.59 -5.22
CA ASP A 158 17.24 -0.71 -5.46
C ASP A 158 17.98 -0.95 -4.14
N ASP A 159 18.89 -1.92 -4.09
CA ASP A 159 19.65 -2.29 -2.88
C ASP A 159 20.90 -1.45 -2.66
N ARG A 160 21.29 -0.63 -3.65
CA ARG A 160 22.45 0.24 -3.55
C ARG A 160 22.25 1.32 -2.48
N PRO A 161 23.34 1.74 -1.80
CA PRO A 161 23.27 2.83 -0.84
C PRO A 161 22.79 4.11 -1.51
N CYS A 162 22.04 4.90 -0.76
CA CYS A 162 21.49 6.17 -1.22
C CYS A 162 22.02 7.33 -0.41
N ASN A 163 22.53 8.35 -1.09
CA ASN A 163 22.77 9.67 -0.53
C ASN A 163 22.20 10.74 -1.48
N LEU A 164 20.96 11.17 -1.22
CA LEU A 164 20.38 12.34 -1.85
C LEU A 164 21.01 13.57 -1.19
N SER A 165 21.62 14.42 -2.00
CA SER A 165 22.05 15.75 -1.59
C SER A 165 20.82 16.64 -1.41
N LEU A 166 20.11 16.40 -0.31
CA LEU A 166 19.07 17.28 0.18
C LEU A 166 19.73 18.28 1.13
N ALA A 167 19.23 19.52 1.15
CA ALA A 167 19.53 20.39 2.27
C ALA A 167 19.15 19.59 3.52
N ARG A 168 20.13 19.26 4.37
CA ARG A 168 19.81 18.73 5.69
C ARG A 168 18.78 19.72 6.24
N THR A 169 17.63 19.23 6.66
CA THR A 169 16.81 19.98 7.60
C THR A 169 17.72 20.11 8.81
N ALA A 170 18.57 21.14 8.79
CA ALA A 170 19.29 21.59 9.95
C ALA A 170 18.23 21.61 11.01
N ALA A 171 18.46 20.89 12.11
CA ALA A 171 17.62 21.08 13.25
C ALA A 171 17.50 22.60 13.41
N ASP A 172 16.29 23.15 13.32
CA ASP A 172 15.95 24.46 13.87
C ASP A 172 16.09 24.39 15.40
N HIS A 173 17.23 23.89 15.87
CA HIS A 173 17.81 24.26 17.12
C HIS A 173 18.78 25.37 16.74
N PRO A 174 18.43 26.63 17.07
CA PRO A 174 19.45 27.66 17.07
C PRO A 174 20.61 27.10 17.89
N PRO A 175 21.87 27.21 17.41
CA PRO A 175 22.96 27.11 18.35
C PRO A 175 22.73 28.19 19.41
N ASP A 176 22.90 27.77 20.66
CA ASP A 176 23.13 28.60 21.84
C ASP A 176 21.90 29.03 22.67
N LEU A 177 21.88 28.55 23.92
CA LEU A 177 22.46 29.29 25.06
C LEU A 177 22.99 28.33 26.13
#